data_AF-A0A6J4PLZ8-F1
#
_entry.id   AF-A0A6J4PLZ8-F1
#
_cell.length_a   1.000
_cell.length_b   1.000
_cell.length_c   1.000
_cell.angle_alpha   90.00
_cell.angle_beta   90.00
_cell.angle_gamma   90.00
#
_symmetry.space_group_name_H-M   'P 1'
#
loop_
_entity.id
_entity.type
_entity.pdbx_description
1 polymer ?
#
loop_
_entity_poly.entity_id
_entity_poly.type
_entity_poly.pdbx_seq_one_letter_code
_entity_poly.pdbx_strand_id
1 'polypeptide(L)'
;MDGPYRDLGAGFARLTGVEGARRGPSRITHVEDALAELLRNARDAGARNVLVASTLTRRRFRTLTVIDDGSGIPDPYVGLVFEPGVTTRHLDPVVDPSDGPAPHGAGLSLYHIREAALAAEVLSPSTPTAIRATFDTRTLPERALQSTTRPSRSNLRAVLQTFTQKNLPPDNQINAYYGPPARILATLLYNHIIQTAEEGAVGIKASAGRIGLELSLRTVQRILRGEVAALQPVASGAEVGVSGETRRTVGDGGPVLTLGDEETAGITDILRRAARAGYLEIEDLRFESRPGEISLRARLYEPEEEYE
;
A
#
# COMPACT_ATOMS: atom_id res chain seq x y z
N MET A 1 -31.79 6.34 31.44
CA MET A 1 -30.41 5.84 31.28
C MET A 1 -30.26 5.51 29.82
N ASP A 2 -29.51 6.30 29.07
CA ASP A 2 -29.17 5.97 27.70
C ASP A 2 -28.38 4.65 27.70
N GLY A 3 -28.72 3.74 26.78
CA GLY A 3 -28.08 2.44 26.68
C GLY A 3 -26.58 2.53 26.38
N PRO A 4 -25.85 1.39 26.33
CA PRO A 4 -24.40 1.38 26.11
C PRO A 4 -23.99 2.01 24.77
N TYR A 5 -24.92 2.14 23.83
CA TYR A 5 -24.72 2.80 22.54
C TYR A 5 -26.00 3.52 22.08
N ARG A 6 -25.82 4.44 21.13
CA ARG A 6 -26.89 5.09 20.35
C ARG A 6 -26.85 4.56 18.92
N ASP A 7 -27.93 3.96 18.46
CA ASP A 7 -28.08 3.53 17.06
C ASP A 7 -28.08 4.76 16.13
N LEU A 8 -27.28 4.69 15.07
CA LEU A 8 -27.17 5.72 14.03
C LEU A 8 -27.78 5.27 12.71
N GLY A 9 -28.25 4.02 12.59
CA GLY A 9 -28.75 3.40 11.37
C GLY A 9 -27.67 2.68 10.55
N ALA A 10 -28.10 1.88 9.56
CA ALA A 10 -27.21 1.15 8.63
C ALA A 10 -26.12 0.28 9.30
N GLY A 11 -26.39 -0.21 10.51
CA GLY A 11 -25.44 -1.00 11.30
C GLY A 11 -24.42 -0.16 12.09
N PHE A 12 -24.42 1.16 11.94
CA PHE A 12 -23.57 2.07 12.73
C PHE A 12 -24.22 2.40 14.06
N ALA A 13 -23.41 2.45 15.11
CA ALA A 13 -23.80 2.98 16.41
C ALA A 13 -22.69 3.84 16.98
N ARG A 14 -23.06 4.73 17.90
CA ARG A 14 -22.11 5.47 18.75
C ARG A 14 -22.05 4.84 20.12
N LEU A 15 -20.89 4.36 20.53
CA LEU A 15 -20.67 3.90 21.90
C LEU A 15 -20.70 5.08 22.88
N THR A 16 -21.25 4.85 24.06
CA THR A 16 -21.25 5.82 25.16
C THR A 16 -19.99 5.68 26.01
N GLY A 17 -19.65 6.73 26.78
CA GLY A 17 -18.32 6.91 27.39
C GLY A 17 -17.77 5.75 28.23
N VAL A 18 -18.64 4.98 28.90
CA VAL A 18 -18.20 3.80 29.69
C VAL A 18 -17.83 2.62 28.79
N GLU A 19 -18.55 2.43 27.69
CA GLU A 19 -18.34 1.30 26.77
C GLU A 19 -17.15 1.56 25.83
N GLY A 20 -17.00 2.80 25.35
CA GLY A 20 -15.84 3.19 24.54
C GLY A 20 -14.51 3.07 25.29
N ALA A 21 -14.46 3.49 26.56
CA ALA A 21 -13.26 3.42 27.38
C ALA A 21 -12.82 1.98 27.73
N ARG A 22 -13.77 1.04 27.83
CA ARG A 22 -13.49 -0.38 28.12
C ARG A 22 -12.83 -1.11 26.95
N ARG A 23 -13.01 -0.64 25.72
CA ARG A 23 -12.54 -1.29 24.48
C ARG A 23 -11.13 -0.89 24.05
N GLY A 24 -10.35 -0.23 24.94
CA GLY A 24 -8.93 0.10 24.72
C GLY A 24 -8.68 1.07 23.55
N PRO A 25 -8.43 2.36 23.79
CA PRO A 25 -8.18 3.31 22.70
C PRO A 25 -6.90 2.92 21.93
N SER A 26 -6.98 2.85 20.59
CA SER A 26 -5.79 2.71 19.75
C SER A 26 -4.86 3.89 19.99
N ARG A 27 -3.64 3.65 20.43
CA ARG A 27 -2.65 4.73 20.60
C ARG A 27 -1.88 4.90 19.31
N ILE A 28 -2.21 5.95 18.57
CA ILE A 28 -1.45 6.36 17.39
C ILE A 28 -0.24 7.15 17.87
N THR A 29 0.93 6.51 17.86
CA THR A 29 2.20 7.14 18.27
C THR A 29 3.19 7.28 17.12
N HIS A 30 3.00 6.46 16.09
CA HIS A 30 3.77 6.48 14.85
C HIS A 30 2.84 6.35 13.65
N VAL A 31 3.31 6.76 12.47
CA VAL A 31 2.56 6.59 11.21
C VAL A 31 2.19 5.13 10.97
N GLU A 32 3.05 4.19 11.36
CA GLU A 32 2.79 2.76 11.27
C GLU A 32 1.58 2.29 12.10
N ASP A 33 1.29 2.94 13.24
CA ASP A 33 0.11 2.61 14.04
C ASP A 33 -1.16 3.00 13.27
N ALA A 34 -1.14 4.17 12.63
CA ALA A 34 -2.26 4.63 11.79
C ALA A 34 -2.48 3.69 10.60
N LEU A 35 -1.41 3.24 9.95
CA LEU A 35 -1.50 2.25 8.89
C LEU A 35 -2.14 0.95 9.40
N ALA A 36 -1.69 0.42 10.53
CA ALA A 36 -2.24 -0.81 11.10
C ALA A 36 -3.75 -0.68 11.39
N GLU A 37 -4.20 0.45 11.92
CA GLU A 37 -5.62 0.72 12.14
C GLU A 37 -6.43 0.79 10.84
N LEU A 38 -5.91 1.46 9.79
CA LEU A 38 -6.57 1.51 8.48
C LEU A 38 -6.68 0.11 7.84
N LEU A 39 -5.64 -0.71 7.95
CA LEU A 39 -5.66 -2.10 7.48
C LEU A 39 -6.68 -2.96 8.24
N ARG A 40 -6.77 -2.79 9.56
CA ARG A 40 -7.81 -3.47 10.37
C ARG A 40 -9.21 -3.05 9.93
N ASN A 41 -9.45 -1.77 9.69
CA ASN A 41 -10.74 -1.29 9.19
C ASN A 41 -11.11 -1.92 7.84
N ALA A 42 -10.17 -2.00 6.90
CA ALA A 42 -10.40 -2.67 5.61
C ALA A 42 -10.73 -4.16 5.78
N ARG A 43 -9.99 -4.88 6.63
CA ARG A 43 -10.28 -6.28 6.98
C ARG A 43 -11.67 -6.43 7.59
N ASP A 44 -12.01 -5.57 8.55
CA ASP A 44 -13.28 -5.62 9.26
C ASP A 44 -14.46 -5.27 8.34
N ALA A 45 -14.21 -4.54 7.24
CA ALA A 45 -15.16 -4.27 6.16
C ALA A 45 -15.27 -5.42 5.14
N GLY A 46 -14.49 -6.50 5.31
CA GLY A 46 -14.52 -7.70 4.47
C GLY A 46 -13.64 -7.62 3.22
N ALA A 47 -12.70 -6.68 3.15
CA ALA A 47 -11.81 -6.55 2.01
C ALA A 47 -10.94 -7.80 1.80
N ARG A 48 -10.74 -8.19 0.54
CA ARG A 48 -9.79 -9.23 0.11
C ARG A 48 -8.52 -8.64 -0.47
N ASN A 49 -8.61 -7.45 -1.03
CA ASN A 49 -7.49 -6.72 -1.61
C ASN A 49 -7.38 -5.36 -0.93
N VAL A 50 -6.20 -5.06 -0.40
CA VAL A 50 -5.89 -3.77 0.22
C VAL A 50 -4.64 -3.19 -0.41
N LEU A 51 -4.74 -2.00 -0.95
CA LEU A 51 -3.66 -1.31 -1.64
C LEU A 51 -3.30 -0.04 -0.87
N VAL A 52 -2.02 0.10 -0.55
CA VAL A 52 -1.50 1.22 0.24
C VAL A 52 -0.57 2.03 -0.65
N ALA A 53 -1.04 3.20 -1.08
CA ALA A 53 -0.20 4.21 -1.68
C ALA A 53 0.45 5.07 -0.59
N SER A 54 1.75 5.30 -0.72
CA SER A 54 2.52 6.10 0.23
C SER A 54 3.39 7.11 -0.51
N THR A 55 3.35 8.37 -0.09
CA THR A 55 4.27 9.43 -0.56
C THR A 55 4.85 10.19 0.60
N LEU A 56 6.10 10.65 0.46
CA LEU A 56 6.76 11.53 1.41
C LEU A 56 7.15 12.84 0.73
N THR A 57 6.37 13.87 0.96
CA THR A 57 6.61 15.19 0.37
C THR A 57 7.44 16.04 1.36
N ARG A 58 8.36 16.85 0.85
CA ARG A 58 9.27 17.73 1.61
C ARG A 58 10.06 17.03 2.71
N ARG A 59 10.27 15.71 2.58
CA ARG A 59 10.90 14.86 3.61
C ARG A 59 10.22 14.98 4.99
N ARG A 60 8.93 15.28 5.01
CA ARG A 60 8.19 15.60 6.24
C ARG A 60 6.74 15.15 6.21
N PHE A 61 6.05 15.32 5.09
CA PHE A 61 4.61 15.07 5.03
C PHE A 61 4.38 13.69 4.42
N ARG A 62 4.12 12.71 5.29
CA ARG A 62 3.82 11.35 4.86
C ARG A 62 2.32 11.25 4.58
N THR A 63 1.96 10.96 3.34
CA THR A 63 0.57 10.70 2.96
C THR A 63 0.39 9.22 2.73
N LEU A 64 -0.59 8.63 3.41
CA LEU A 64 -1.05 7.28 3.18
C LEU A 64 -2.42 7.34 2.52
N THR A 65 -2.62 6.57 1.46
CA THR A 65 -3.94 6.33 0.87
C THR A 65 -4.17 4.82 0.87
N VAL A 66 -5.12 4.37 1.70
CA VAL A 66 -5.52 2.97 1.81
C VAL A 66 -6.77 2.78 0.99
N ILE A 67 -6.67 1.87 0.01
CA ILE A 67 -7.71 1.56 -0.96
C ILE A 67 -8.08 0.10 -0.81
N ASP A 68 -9.35 -0.21 -0.64
CA ASP A 68 -9.82 -1.57 -0.42
C ASP A 68 -11.09 -1.92 -1.19
N ASP A 69 -11.36 -3.21 -1.34
CA ASP A 69 -12.54 -3.76 -2.01
C ASP A 69 -13.62 -4.25 -1.02
N GLY A 70 -13.62 -3.71 0.19
CA GLY A 70 -14.61 -4.03 1.21
C GLY A 70 -16.00 -3.44 0.92
N SER A 71 -16.90 -3.61 1.90
CA SER A 71 -18.28 -3.13 1.85
C SER A 71 -18.44 -1.60 1.83
N GLY A 72 -17.38 -0.87 2.17
CA GLY A 72 -17.34 0.59 2.18
C GLY A 72 -18.14 1.26 3.28
N ILE A 73 -18.35 2.56 3.13
CA ILE A 73 -18.96 3.46 4.10
C ILE A 73 -20.17 4.12 3.41
N PRO A 74 -21.40 4.01 3.93
CA PRO A 74 -22.54 4.67 3.29
C PRO A 74 -22.40 6.20 3.35
N ASP A 75 -22.82 6.91 2.29
CA ASP A 75 -22.60 8.36 2.12
C ASP A 75 -22.92 9.23 3.35
N PRO A 76 -24.03 9.02 4.09
CA PRO A 76 -24.34 9.82 5.27
C PRO A 76 -23.31 9.71 6.40
N TYR A 77 -22.49 8.65 6.40
CA TYR A 77 -21.54 8.34 7.47
C TYR A 77 -20.10 8.74 7.14
N VAL A 78 -19.81 9.21 5.93
CA VAL A 78 -18.45 9.59 5.45
C VAL A 78 -17.73 10.54 6.41
N GLY A 79 -18.42 11.55 6.94
CA GLY A 79 -17.85 12.43 7.97
C GLY A 79 -17.97 11.87 9.39
N LEU A 80 -19.02 11.08 9.64
CA LEU A 80 -19.39 10.58 10.96
C LEU A 80 -18.45 9.47 11.46
N VAL A 81 -17.86 8.68 10.57
CA VAL A 81 -16.92 7.60 10.93
C VAL A 81 -15.66 8.11 11.64
N PHE A 82 -15.34 9.41 11.50
CA PHE A 82 -14.25 10.04 12.20
C PHE A 82 -14.66 10.60 13.58
N GLU A 83 -15.93 10.53 13.96
CA GLU A 83 -16.37 10.98 15.28
C GLU A 83 -16.14 9.90 16.34
N PRO A 84 -15.84 10.30 17.58
CA PRO A 84 -15.51 9.35 18.63
C PRO A 84 -16.70 8.43 18.97
N GLY A 85 -16.40 7.13 19.07
CA GLY A 85 -17.34 6.10 19.46
C GLY A 85 -18.15 5.52 18.30
N VAL A 86 -17.99 6.02 17.07
CA VAL A 86 -18.75 5.55 15.91
C VAL A 86 -18.18 4.22 15.40
N THR A 87 -18.99 3.17 15.37
CA THR A 87 -18.56 1.81 15.04
C THR A 87 -19.70 0.98 14.43
N THR A 88 -19.36 0.07 13.52
CA THR A 88 -20.26 -1.00 13.05
C THR A 88 -20.17 -2.27 13.89
N ARG A 89 -19.18 -2.34 14.79
CA ARG A 89 -18.86 -3.50 15.65
C ARG A 89 -19.38 -3.33 17.09
N HIS A 90 -20.48 -2.59 17.27
CA HIS A 90 -21.04 -2.32 18.60
C HIS A 90 -21.59 -3.59 19.27
N LEU A 91 -22.17 -4.51 18.48
CA LEU A 91 -22.70 -5.81 18.93
C LEU A 91 -21.74 -6.99 18.72
N ASP A 92 -20.72 -6.83 17.87
CA ASP A 92 -19.74 -7.87 17.52
C ASP A 92 -18.31 -7.34 17.67
N PRO A 93 -17.83 -7.12 18.92
CA PRO A 93 -16.48 -6.68 19.17
C PRO A 93 -15.47 -7.76 18.79
N VAL A 94 -14.39 -7.37 18.13
CA VAL A 94 -13.39 -8.32 17.63
C VAL A 94 -12.23 -8.39 18.62
N VAL A 95 -11.84 -9.60 19.02
CA VAL A 95 -10.63 -9.83 19.81
C VAL A 95 -9.53 -10.27 18.83
N ASP A 96 -8.52 -9.42 18.62
CA ASP A 96 -7.37 -9.80 17.82
C ASP A 96 -6.37 -10.56 18.73
N PRO A 97 -6.07 -11.85 18.48
CA PRO A 97 -5.17 -12.64 19.32
C PRO A 97 -3.77 -12.03 19.47
N SER A 98 -3.40 -11.12 18.58
CA SER A 98 -2.07 -10.50 18.53
C SER A 98 -1.92 -9.19 19.33
N ASP A 99 -3.01 -8.53 19.71
CA ASP A 99 -2.99 -7.24 20.42
C ASP A 99 -3.43 -7.36 21.90
N GLY A 100 -3.60 -8.60 22.39
CA GLY A 100 -3.99 -8.92 23.76
C GLY A 100 -5.49 -9.21 23.91
N PRO A 101 -5.98 -9.45 25.14
CA PRO A 101 -7.35 -9.91 25.39
C PRO A 101 -8.42 -8.81 25.28
N ALA A 102 -8.02 -7.55 25.06
CA ALA A 102 -8.95 -6.43 24.99
C ALA A 102 -9.63 -6.40 23.60
N PRO A 103 -10.97 -6.46 23.53
CA PRO A 103 -11.68 -6.36 22.25
C PRO A 103 -11.50 -4.97 21.64
N HIS A 104 -11.23 -4.93 20.33
CA HIS A 104 -11.29 -3.71 19.53
C HIS A 104 -12.70 -3.49 18.95
N GLY A 105 -12.91 -2.34 18.29
CA GLY A 105 -14.24 -1.91 17.85
C GLY A 105 -14.87 -0.84 18.75
N ALA A 106 -14.04 -0.07 19.46
CA ALA A 106 -14.44 1.10 20.23
C ALA A 106 -14.97 2.27 19.39
N GLY A 107 -14.79 2.22 18.06
CA GLY A 107 -15.11 3.35 17.18
C GLY A 107 -14.20 4.55 17.39
N LEU A 108 -12.93 4.31 17.77
CA LEU A 108 -11.95 5.36 18.06
C LEU A 108 -10.78 5.39 17.07
N SER A 109 -10.62 4.36 16.23
CA SER A 109 -9.45 4.23 15.35
C SER A 109 -9.33 5.40 14.36
N LEU A 110 -10.39 5.64 13.58
CA LEU A 110 -10.44 6.75 12.62
C LEU A 110 -10.43 8.11 13.31
N TYR A 111 -11.10 8.26 14.46
CA TYR A 111 -11.03 9.47 15.27
C TYR A 111 -9.59 9.82 15.68
N HIS A 112 -8.83 8.86 16.23
CA HIS A 112 -7.43 9.11 16.61
C HIS A 112 -6.51 9.35 15.41
N ILE A 113 -6.77 8.69 14.28
CA ILE A 113 -6.05 9.00 13.03
C ILE A 113 -6.29 10.45 12.63
N ARG A 114 -7.54 10.93 12.69
CA ARG A 114 -7.88 12.31 12.35
C ARG A 114 -7.24 13.33 13.30
N GLU A 115 -7.18 13.03 14.60
CA GLU A 115 -6.51 13.89 15.58
C GLU A 115 -4.98 13.94 15.40
N ALA A 116 -4.37 12.84 14.95
CA ALA A 116 -2.93 12.75 14.73
C ALA A 116 -2.48 13.28 13.36
N ALA A 117 -3.37 13.27 12.37
CA ALA A 117 -3.10 13.70 11.01
C ALA A 117 -3.30 15.21 10.83
N LEU A 118 -2.59 15.80 9.86
CA LEU A 118 -2.90 17.14 9.36
C LEU A 118 -4.22 17.15 8.59
N ALA A 119 -4.54 16.05 7.93
CA ALA A 119 -5.79 15.81 7.24
C ALA A 119 -6.08 14.30 7.20
N ALA A 120 -7.33 13.92 7.43
CA ALA A 120 -7.81 12.55 7.23
C ALA A 120 -9.22 12.61 6.64
N GLU A 121 -9.43 11.90 5.54
CA GLU A 121 -10.66 11.98 4.75
C GLU A 121 -10.96 10.66 4.03
N VAL A 122 -12.25 10.40 3.83
CA VAL A 122 -12.74 9.36 2.93
C VAL A 122 -12.88 10.00 1.55
N LEU A 123 -12.12 9.51 0.57
CA LEU A 123 -12.11 10.00 -0.80
C LEU A 123 -13.11 9.27 -1.69
N SER A 124 -13.26 7.97 -1.46
CA SER A 124 -14.26 7.12 -2.12
C SER A 124 -14.96 6.27 -1.06
N PRO A 125 -16.27 6.44 -0.85
CA PRO A 125 -17.02 5.71 0.17
C PRO A 125 -17.41 4.29 -0.26
N SER A 126 -17.55 4.04 -1.56
CA SER A 126 -18.02 2.77 -2.12
C SER A 126 -16.86 1.87 -2.56
N THR A 127 -17.01 1.01 -3.57
CA THR A 127 -15.94 0.13 -4.06
C THR A 127 -15.21 0.76 -5.27
N PRO A 128 -13.88 0.99 -5.21
CA PRO A 128 -13.03 0.74 -4.04
C PRO A 128 -13.19 1.85 -3.00
N THR A 129 -13.10 1.46 -1.72
CA THR A 129 -13.13 2.42 -0.61
C THR A 129 -11.76 3.02 -0.50
N ALA A 130 -11.65 4.34 -0.38
CA ALA A 130 -10.37 5.02 -0.32
C ALA A 130 -10.36 6.00 0.86
N ILE A 131 -9.43 5.79 1.80
CA ILE A 131 -9.21 6.67 2.94
C ILE A 131 -7.78 7.22 2.83
N ARG A 132 -7.66 8.54 2.89
CA ARG A 132 -6.38 9.25 2.86
C ARG A 132 -6.11 9.91 4.20
N ALA A 133 -4.87 9.80 4.68
CA ALA A 133 -4.39 10.52 5.83
C ALA A 133 -2.98 11.07 5.58
N THR A 134 -2.77 12.33 5.92
CA THR A 134 -1.48 13.02 5.77
C THR A 134 -0.94 13.41 7.14
N PHE A 135 0.27 12.99 7.45
CA PHE A 135 0.92 13.18 8.75
C PHE A 135 2.15 14.05 8.62
N ASP A 136 2.43 14.84 9.65
CA ASP A 136 3.71 15.52 9.83
C ASP A 136 4.66 14.60 10.61
N THR A 137 5.71 14.10 9.95
CA THR A 137 6.66 13.16 10.56
C THR A 137 7.53 13.77 11.66
N ARG A 138 7.43 15.09 11.89
CA ARG A 138 8.04 15.74 13.07
C ARG A 138 7.19 15.62 14.32
N THR A 139 5.87 15.51 14.18
CA THR A 139 4.93 15.39 15.32
C THR A 139 4.50 13.94 15.53
N LEU A 140 4.32 13.19 14.44
CA LEU A 140 4.03 11.76 14.45
C LEU A 140 5.15 11.02 13.68
N PRO A 141 6.22 10.61 14.36
CA PRO A 141 7.39 10.05 13.70
C PRO A 141 7.10 8.71 13.03
N GLU A 142 7.94 8.33 12.07
CA GLU A 142 7.97 6.98 11.49
C GLU A 142 8.94 6.10 12.29
N ARG A 143 8.61 4.81 12.40
CA ARG A 143 9.53 3.84 12.99
C ARG A 143 10.67 3.58 12.01
N ALA A 144 11.89 3.84 12.45
CA ALA A 144 13.06 3.33 11.74
C ALA A 144 13.05 1.79 11.79
N LEU A 145 13.25 1.15 10.65
CA LEU A 145 13.39 -0.31 10.59
C LEU A 145 14.70 -0.68 11.29
N GLN A 146 14.59 -1.32 12.46
CA GLN A 146 15.73 -1.76 13.28
C GLN A 146 16.40 -3.03 12.71
N SER A 147 16.66 -3.07 11.40
CA SER A 147 17.42 -4.14 10.78
C SER A 147 18.88 -3.72 10.64
N THR A 148 19.80 -4.52 11.18
CA THR A 148 21.25 -4.33 11.04
C THR A 148 21.75 -4.56 9.61
N THR A 149 20.97 -5.22 8.76
CA THR A 149 21.31 -5.54 7.37
C THR A 149 20.47 -4.77 6.33
N ARG A 150 19.37 -4.12 6.74
CA ARG A 150 18.43 -3.38 5.86
C ARG A 150 17.82 -2.16 6.58
N PRO A 151 18.57 -1.08 6.87
CA PRO A 151 18.06 0.05 7.66
C PRO A 151 17.17 0.97 6.83
N SER A 152 15.85 0.93 7.01
CA SER A 152 14.86 1.83 6.37
C SER A 152 14.44 2.95 7.33
N ARG A 153 14.15 4.15 6.80
CA ARG A 153 13.59 5.26 7.58
C ARG A 153 12.11 5.07 7.92
N SER A 154 11.45 4.10 7.30
CA SER A 154 10.03 3.80 7.45
C SER A 154 9.79 2.30 7.58
N ASN A 155 8.89 1.90 8.49
CA ASN A 155 8.56 0.50 8.75
C ASN A 155 7.20 0.09 8.16
N LEU A 156 6.57 0.96 7.36
CA LEU A 156 5.23 0.77 6.77
C LEU A 156 5.08 -0.55 6.01
N ARG A 157 6.07 -0.91 5.18
CA ARG A 157 6.04 -2.18 4.43
C ARG A 157 6.10 -3.39 5.36
N ALA A 158 6.88 -3.33 6.44
CA ALA A 158 6.96 -4.43 7.38
C ALA A 158 5.67 -4.57 8.20
N VAL A 159 5.03 -3.46 8.57
CA VAL A 159 3.70 -3.49 9.18
C VAL A 159 2.70 -4.20 8.27
N LEU A 160 2.73 -3.91 6.97
CA LEU A 160 1.87 -4.61 6.00
C LEU A 160 2.19 -6.11 5.91
N GLN A 161 3.48 -6.49 5.92
CA GLN A 161 3.92 -7.89 5.95
C GLN A 161 3.44 -8.61 7.21
N THR A 162 3.64 -8.01 8.38
CA THR A 162 3.20 -8.58 9.64
C THR A 162 1.68 -8.70 9.68
N PHE A 163 0.95 -7.72 9.13
CA PHE A 163 -0.50 -7.76 9.03
C PHE A 163 -1.00 -8.94 8.18
N THR A 164 -0.38 -9.21 7.03
CA THR A 164 -0.77 -10.34 6.16
C THR A 164 -0.26 -11.70 6.64
N GLN A 165 0.82 -11.76 7.42
CA GLN A 165 1.39 -12.99 7.96
C GLN A 165 0.68 -13.55 9.18
N LYS A 166 -0.16 -12.75 9.86
CA LYS A 166 -0.97 -13.27 10.97
C LYS A 166 -1.80 -14.44 10.43
N ASN A 167 -1.61 -15.64 10.99
CA ASN A 167 -2.28 -16.88 10.60
C ASN A 167 -3.81 -16.74 10.76
N LEU A 168 -4.42 -16.09 9.80
CA LEU A 168 -5.86 -15.91 9.69
C LEU A 168 -6.44 -17.15 9.01
N PRO A 169 -7.70 -17.51 9.34
CA PRO A 169 -8.44 -18.49 8.56
C PRO A 169 -8.39 -18.15 7.06
N PRO A 170 -8.42 -19.14 6.15
CA PRO A 170 -8.33 -18.89 4.71
C PRO A 170 -9.35 -17.85 4.19
N ASP A 171 -10.53 -17.80 4.80
CA ASP A 171 -11.61 -16.87 4.44
C ASP A 171 -11.32 -15.40 4.83
N ASN A 172 -10.28 -15.16 5.64
CA ASN A 172 -9.86 -13.84 6.14
C ASN A 172 -8.49 -13.41 5.60
N GLN A 173 -7.92 -14.13 4.63
CA GLN A 173 -6.64 -13.79 4.04
C GLN A 173 -6.76 -12.57 3.12
N ILE A 174 -5.86 -11.60 3.28
CA ILE A 174 -5.87 -10.34 2.52
C ILE A 174 -4.63 -10.26 1.64
N ASN A 175 -4.84 -9.93 0.37
CA ASN A 175 -3.79 -9.54 -0.56
C ASN A 175 -3.47 -8.07 -0.34
N ALA A 176 -2.32 -7.80 0.26
CA ALA A 176 -1.89 -6.43 0.54
C ALA A 176 -0.81 -5.96 -0.43
N TYR A 177 -0.95 -4.75 -0.97
CA TYR A 177 -0.01 -4.14 -1.90
C TYR A 177 0.51 -2.82 -1.33
N TYR A 178 1.80 -2.54 -1.50
CA TYR A 178 2.43 -1.31 -1.02
C TYR A 178 3.36 -0.71 -2.05
N GLY A 179 3.22 0.58 -2.33
CA GLY A 179 4.13 1.28 -3.22
C GLY A 179 3.72 2.73 -3.50
N PRO A 180 4.41 3.38 -4.44
CA PRO A 180 4.05 4.73 -4.87
C PRO A 180 2.72 4.74 -5.66
N PRO A 181 2.03 5.89 -5.75
CA PRO A 181 0.73 6.00 -6.43
C PRO A 181 0.69 5.42 -7.84
N ALA A 182 1.75 5.60 -8.64
CA ALA A 182 1.81 5.10 -10.01
C ALA A 182 1.76 3.56 -10.08
N ARG A 183 2.47 2.89 -9.18
CA ARG A 183 2.52 1.42 -9.08
C ARG A 183 1.21 0.86 -8.52
N ILE A 184 0.59 1.59 -7.60
CA ILE A 184 -0.74 1.25 -7.08
C ILE A 184 -1.80 1.36 -8.18
N LEU A 185 -1.81 2.44 -8.97
CA LEU A 185 -2.71 2.55 -10.12
C LEU A 185 -2.49 1.42 -11.13
N ALA A 186 -1.24 1.10 -11.47
CA ALA A 186 -0.94 -0.03 -12.35
C ALA A 186 -1.52 -1.35 -11.81
N THR A 187 -1.47 -1.54 -10.48
CA THR A 187 -2.03 -2.73 -9.81
C THR A 187 -3.56 -2.75 -9.83
N LEU A 188 -4.20 -1.60 -9.58
CA LEU A 188 -5.67 -1.47 -9.65
C LEU A 188 -6.21 -1.79 -11.04
N LEU A 189 -5.52 -1.33 -12.09
CA LEU A 189 -5.88 -1.60 -13.48
C LEU A 189 -5.63 -3.07 -13.85
N TYR A 190 -4.49 -3.63 -13.43
CA TYR A 190 -4.15 -5.04 -13.67
C TYR A 190 -5.14 -6.01 -13.01
N ASN A 191 -5.58 -5.70 -11.78
CA ASN A 191 -6.56 -6.51 -11.04
C ASN A 191 -8.03 -6.20 -11.41
N HIS A 192 -8.28 -5.32 -12.39
CA HIS A 192 -9.61 -4.89 -12.79
C HIS A 192 -10.48 -4.30 -11.66
N ILE A 193 -9.85 -3.72 -10.63
CA ILE A 193 -10.53 -3.04 -9.52
C ILE A 193 -11.12 -1.71 -10.00
N ILE A 194 -10.42 -1.04 -10.92
CA ILE A 194 -10.92 0.11 -11.66
C ILE A 194 -11.12 -0.32 -13.11
N GLN A 195 -12.32 -0.07 -13.65
CA GLN A 195 -12.62 -0.43 -15.03
C GLN A 195 -12.02 0.60 -16.01
N THR A 196 -11.40 0.09 -17.07
CA THR A 196 -10.79 0.85 -18.17
C THR A 196 -11.76 1.20 -19.29
N ALA A 197 -13.01 0.71 -19.23
CA ALA A 197 -13.75 0.31 -20.43
C ALA A 197 -14.20 1.44 -21.36
N GLU A 198 -14.25 2.71 -20.91
CA GLU A 198 -14.66 3.84 -21.78
C GLU A 198 -13.79 5.10 -21.62
N GLU A 199 -12.80 5.07 -20.72
CA GLU A 199 -12.04 6.24 -20.33
C GLU A 199 -10.60 6.15 -20.86
N GLY A 200 -10.25 7.00 -21.83
CA GLY A 200 -8.85 7.21 -22.22
C GLY A 200 -8.00 7.71 -21.05
N ALA A 201 -6.70 7.97 -21.27
CA ALA A 201 -5.76 8.37 -20.19
C ALA A 201 -6.26 9.55 -19.31
N VAL A 202 -7.08 10.45 -19.85
CA VAL A 202 -7.70 11.57 -19.12
C VAL A 202 -8.73 11.09 -18.10
N GLY A 203 -9.62 10.18 -18.48
CA GLY A 203 -10.63 9.64 -17.56
C GLY A 203 -10.00 8.79 -16.48
N ILE A 204 -9.03 7.93 -16.84
CA ILE A 204 -8.26 7.15 -15.85
C ILE A 204 -7.54 8.06 -14.85
N LYS A 205 -6.94 9.18 -15.30
CA LYS A 205 -6.35 10.18 -14.39
C LYS A 205 -7.40 10.76 -13.45
N ALA A 206 -8.59 11.11 -13.96
CA ALA A 206 -9.66 11.67 -13.14
C ALA A 206 -10.15 10.65 -12.09
N SER A 207 -10.37 9.40 -12.51
CA SER A 207 -10.79 8.29 -11.66
C SER A 207 -9.73 7.96 -10.59
N ALA A 208 -8.44 7.98 -10.94
CA ALA A 208 -7.33 7.83 -10.01
C ALA A 208 -7.29 8.98 -8.98
N GLY A 209 -7.52 10.23 -9.41
CA GLY A 209 -7.59 11.39 -8.52
C GLY A 209 -8.72 11.28 -7.49
N ARG A 210 -9.90 10.77 -7.88
CA ARG A 210 -11.04 10.56 -6.95
C ARG A 210 -10.72 9.60 -5.80
N ILE A 211 -9.76 8.70 -5.98
CA ILE A 211 -9.30 7.77 -4.94
C ILE A 211 -7.96 8.19 -4.32
N GLY A 212 -7.50 9.42 -4.59
CA GLY A 212 -6.32 10.02 -3.95
C GLY A 212 -4.98 9.71 -4.61
N LEU A 213 -4.99 9.12 -5.81
CA LEU A 213 -3.79 8.88 -6.60
C LEU A 213 -3.54 10.06 -7.54
N GLU A 214 -2.89 11.09 -7.01
CA GLU A 214 -2.49 12.27 -7.79
C GLU A 214 -1.35 11.90 -8.73
N LEU A 215 -1.65 11.83 -10.03
CA LEU A 215 -0.69 11.42 -11.05
C LEU A 215 -0.73 12.35 -12.26
N SER A 216 0.44 12.58 -12.87
CA SER A 216 0.51 13.29 -14.14
C SER A 216 -0.14 12.49 -15.27
N LEU A 217 -0.67 13.17 -16.29
CA LEU A 217 -1.22 12.52 -17.48
C LEU A 217 -0.16 11.64 -18.18
N ARG A 218 1.10 12.08 -18.18
CA ARG A 218 2.23 11.33 -18.72
C ARG A 218 2.41 10.02 -17.96
N THR A 219 2.36 10.03 -16.64
CA THR A 219 2.50 8.83 -15.81
C THR A 219 1.38 7.83 -16.11
N VAL A 220 0.13 8.30 -16.23
CA VAL A 220 -1.00 7.44 -16.62
C VAL A 220 -0.80 6.82 -18.01
N GLN A 221 -0.32 7.60 -18.99
CA GLN A 221 0.00 7.06 -20.31
C GLN A 221 1.09 5.98 -20.28
N ARG A 222 2.13 6.15 -19.46
CA ARG A 222 3.18 5.13 -19.26
C ARG A 222 2.60 3.84 -18.68
N ILE A 223 1.72 3.96 -17.67
CA ILE A 223 1.02 2.82 -17.08
C ILE A 223 0.20 2.08 -18.14
N LEU A 224 -0.58 2.80 -18.95
CA LEU A 224 -1.40 2.20 -20.01
C LEU A 224 -0.59 1.52 -21.12
N ARG A 225 0.65 1.96 -21.33
CA ARG A 225 1.60 1.31 -22.26
C ARG A 225 2.33 0.11 -21.64
N GLY A 226 2.07 -0.21 -20.37
CA GLY A 226 2.75 -1.29 -19.65
C GLY A 226 4.19 -0.94 -19.23
N GLU A 227 4.60 0.32 -19.31
CA GLU A 227 5.94 0.77 -18.91
C GLU A 227 6.11 0.81 -17.37
N VAL A 228 4.99 0.82 -16.63
CA VAL A 228 4.97 0.74 -15.17
C VAL A 228 4.32 -0.58 -14.79
N ALA A 229 5.12 -1.51 -14.27
CA ALA A 229 4.60 -2.83 -13.89
C ALA A 229 3.67 -2.75 -12.66
N ALA A 230 2.75 -3.69 -12.54
CA ALA A 230 1.95 -3.88 -11.33
C ALA A 230 2.81 -4.41 -10.17
N LEU A 231 2.33 -4.20 -8.95
CA LEU A 231 2.94 -4.74 -7.74
C LEU A 231 2.53 -6.19 -7.55
N GLN A 232 3.45 -6.98 -7.01
CA GLN A 232 3.11 -8.26 -6.43
C GLN A 232 2.56 -8.05 -5.02
N PRO A 233 1.64 -8.91 -4.55
CA PRO A 233 1.23 -8.90 -3.16
C PRO A 233 2.46 -8.96 -2.26
N VAL A 234 2.40 -8.25 -1.15
CA VAL A 234 3.41 -8.31 -0.11
C VAL A 234 3.36 -9.70 0.49
N ALA A 235 4.28 -10.55 0.03
CA ALA A 235 4.26 -11.98 0.29
C ALA A 235 4.17 -12.29 1.78
N SER A 236 3.24 -13.19 2.12
CA SER A 236 3.32 -14.05 3.29
C SER A 236 4.40 -15.09 3.04
N GLY A 237 5.67 -14.66 2.95
CA GLY A 237 6.86 -15.51 2.82
C GLY A 237 6.77 -16.72 1.87
N ALA A 238 7.09 -16.53 0.59
CA ALA A 238 7.72 -17.55 -0.26
C ALA A 238 8.25 -16.89 -1.55
N GLU A 239 9.55 -17.02 -1.80
CA GLU A 239 10.15 -16.77 -3.11
C GLU A 239 9.73 -17.91 -4.07
N VAL A 240 9.18 -17.57 -5.23
CA VAL A 240 9.07 -18.52 -6.36
C VAL A 240 9.46 -17.78 -7.63
N GLY A 241 10.60 -18.17 -8.19
CA GLY A 241 11.05 -17.75 -9.51
C GLY A 241 10.21 -18.39 -10.62
N VAL A 242 10.00 -17.66 -11.71
CA VAL A 242 9.35 -18.19 -12.91
C VAL A 242 10.21 -17.84 -14.11
N SER A 243 10.69 -18.89 -14.77
CA SER A 243 11.43 -18.90 -16.03
C SER A 243 10.48 -18.79 -17.23
N GLY A 244 10.95 -18.13 -18.29
CA GLY A 244 10.26 -18.08 -19.59
C GLY A 244 11.29 -17.99 -20.71
N GLU A 245 11.35 -19.06 -21.52
CA GLU A 245 12.17 -19.19 -22.73
C GLU A 245 11.74 -18.18 -23.82
N THR A 246 12.66 -17.77 -24.72
CA THR A 246 12.52 -17.96 -26.19
C THR A 246 13.69 -17.34 -27.01
N ARG A 247 14.31 -18.23 -27.82
CA ARG A 247 15.02 -18.12 -29.13
C ARG A 247 16.15 -17.11 -29.41
N ARG A 248 17.27 -17.73 -29.80
CA ARG A 248 18.47 -17.24 -30.48
C ARG A 248 18.24 -16.68 -31.90
N THR A 249 19.09 -15.71 -32.26
CA THR A 249 19.59 -15.51 -33.63
C THR A 249 21.10 -15.22 -33.58
N VAL A 250 21.86 -15.87 -34.46
CA VAL A 250 23.33 -15.82 -34.56
C VAL A 250 23.75 -14.79 -35.62
N GLY A 251 24.84 -14.06 -35.38
CA GLY A 251 25.48 -13.18 -36.37
C GLY A 251 26.86 -12.63 -35.93
N ASP A 252 27.89 -13.36 -36.36
CA ASP A 252 29.34 -13.14 -36.55
C ASP A 252 30.08 -11.85 -36.11
N GLY A 253 31.29 -12.04 -35.53
CA GLY A 253 32.36 -11.02 -35.42
C GLY A 253 33.08 -10.95 -34.05
N GLY A 254 34.24 -11.63 -33.89
CA GLY A 254 35.17 -11.55 -32.75
C GLY A 254 34.85 -12.49 -31.56
N PRO A 255 35.78 -12.78 -30.61
CA PRO A 255 35.43 -13.47 -29.37
C PRO A 255 34.55 -12.53 -28.54
N VAL A 256 33.26 -12.59 -28.79
CA VAL A 256 32.23 -11.89 -28.03
C VAL A 256 31.87 -12.83 -26.88
N LEU A 257 32.19 -12.43 -25.65
CA LEU A 257 31.61 -13.09 -24.48
C LEU A 257 30.12 -12.73 -24.51
N THR A 258 29.32 -13.66 -25.02
CA THR A 258 27.87 -13.57 -25.03
C THR A 258 27.41 -14.04 -23.66
N LEU A 259 26.85 -13.12 -22.88
CA LEU A 259 26.16 -13.51 -21.66
C LEU A 259 24.87 -14.22 -22.10
N GLY A 260 24.71 -15.48 -21.70
CA GLY A 260 23.45 -16.17 -21.87
C GLY A 260 22.38 -15.56 -20.98
N ASP A 261 21.15 -16.02 -21.15
CA ASP A 261 20.02 -15.53 -20.36
C ASP A 261 20.21 -15.82 -18.87
N GLU A 262 20.84 -16.95 -18.53
CA GLU A 262 21.14 -17.32 -17.14
C GLU A 262 22.18 -16.38 -16.51
N GLU A 263 23.29 -16.10 -17.20
CA GLU A 263 24.29 -15.17 -16.69
C GLU A 263 23.75 -13.74 -16.65
N THR A 264 22.98 -13.33 -17.66
CA THR A 264 22.33 -12.02 -17.72
C THR A 264 21.32 -11.86 -16.60
N ALA A 265 20.51 -12.89 -16.32
CA ALA A 265 19.57 -12.91 -15.21
C ALA A 265 20.31 -12.88 -13.86
N GLY A 266 21.39 -13.65 -13.72
CA GLY A 266 22.23 -13.64 -12.51
C GLY A 266 22.85 -12.27 -12.24
N ILE A 267 23.41 -11.63 -13.27
CA ILE A 267 23.96 -10.27 -13.17
C ILE A 267 22.86 -9.24 -12.91
N THR A 268 21.71 -9.36 -13.58
CA THR A 268 20.54 -8.51 -13.35
C THR A 268 20.03 -8.64 -11.92
N ASP A 269 19.97 -9.85 -11.38
CA ASP A 269 19.58 -10.10 -10.00
C ASP A 269 20.60 -9.51 -9.03
N ILE A 270 21.89 -9.72 -9.25
CA ILE A 270 22.96 -9.10 -8.45
C ILE A 270 22.81 -7.58 -8.44
N LEU A 271 22.60 -6.97 -9.61
CA LEU A 271 22.46 -5.52 -9.73
C LEU A 271 21.16 -5.00 -9.16
N ARG A 272 20.04 -5.71 -9.33
CA ARG A 272 18.77 -5.35 -8.68
C ARG A 272 18.87 -5.49 -7.18
N ARG A 273 19.56 -6.51 -6.67
CA ARG A 273 19.85 -6.65 -5.23
C ARG A 273 20.76 -5.52 -4.74
N ALA A 274 21.79 -5.16 -5.50
CA ALA A 274 22.68 -4.05 -5.16
C ALA A 274 21.95 -2.68 -5.21
N ALA A 275 21.13 -2.44 -6.23
CA ALA A 275 20.32 -1.23 -6.35
C ALA A 275 19.29 -1.14 -5.22
N ARG A 276 18.57 -2.24 -4.94
CA ARG A 276 17.64 -2.33 -3.80
C ARG A 276 18.35 -2.12 -2.46
N ALA A 277 19.59 -2.59 -2.31
CA ALA A 277 20.40 -2.34 -1.12
C ALA A 277 20.77 -0.86 -0.97
N GLY A 278 20.85 -0.11 -2.07
CA GLY A 278 21.06 1.34 -2.10
C GLY A 278 19.79 2.19 -2.20
N TYR A 279 18.59 1.60 -2.04
CA TYR A 279 17.31 2.28 -2.26
C TYR A 279 17.13 2.89 -3.66
N LEU A 280 17.81 2.32 -4.66
CA LEU A 280 17.66 2.65 -6.06
C LEU A 280 16.85 1.54 -6.74
N GLU A 281 16.05 1.92 -7.73
CA GLU A 281 15.47 0.96 -8.66
C GLU A 281 16.20 1.04 -10.00
N ILE A 282 16.32 -0.12 -10.65
CA ILE A 282 16.84 -0.21 -12.00
C ILE A 282 15.63 -0.08 -12.94
N GLU A 283 15.51 1.08 -13.60
CA GLU A 283 14.46 1.33 -14.60
C GLU A 283 14.74 0.54 -15.87
N ASP A 284 16.00 0.58 -16.32
CA ASP A 284 16.46 -0.04 -17.55
C ASP A 284 17.86 -0.62 -17.32
N LEU A 285 18.09 -1.84 -17.80
CA LEU A 285 19.38 -2.50 -17.75
C LEU A 285 19.69 -3.06 -19.13
N ARG A 286 20.71 -2.49 -19.77
CA ARG A 286 21.15 -2.90 -21.11
C ARG A 286 22.50 -3.57 -21.02
N PHE A 287 22.60 -4.66 -21.76
CA PHE A 287 23.82 -5.42 -21.95
C PHE A 287 24.24 -5.23 -23.41
N GLU A 288 25.43 -4.69 -23.62
CA GLU A 288 26.04 -4.61 -24.95
C GLU A 288 27.32 -5.45 -24.94
N SER A 289 27.37 -6.49 -25.77
CA SER A 289 28.59 -7.26 -25.99
C SER A 289 29.25 -6.81 -27.29
N ARG A 290 30.54 -6.50 -27.23
CA ARG A 290 31.41 -6.14 -28.37
C ARG A 290 32.64 -7.06 -28.37
N PRO A 291 33.39 -7.15 -29.47
CA PRO A 291 34.64 -7.92 -29.50
C PRO A 291 35.60 -7.45 -28.40
N GLY A 292 35.89 -8.32 -27.43
CA GLY A 292 36.80 -8.02 -26.32
C GLY A 292 36.22 -7.17 -25.18
N GLU A 293 34.92 -6.83 -25.19
CA GLU A 293 34.30 -5.99 -24.16
C GLU A 293 32.83 -6.39 -23.90
N ILE A 294 32.42 -6.41 -22.62
CA ILE A 294 31.00 -6.35 -22.23
C ILE A 294 30.78 -5.04 -21.51
N SER A 295 29.83 -4.27 -22.01
CA SER A 295 29.39 -3.02 -21.41
C SER A 295 28.00 -3.21 -20.79
N LEU A 296 27.88 -2.90 -19.50
CA LEU A 296 26.60 -2.84 -18.80
C LEU A 296 26.19 -1.39 -18.59
N ARG A 297 24.96 -1.06 -18.94
CA ARG A 297 24.38 0.25 -18.64
C ARG A 297 23.10 0.07 -17.84
N ALA A 298 23.19 0.35 -16.54
CA ALA A 298 22.04 0.46 -15.66
C ALA A 298 21.59 1.91 -15.56
N ARG A 299 20.31 2.18 -15.83
CA ARG A 299 19.67 3.44 -15.40
C ARG A 299 19.07 3.21 -14.03
N LEU A 300 19.76 3.78 -13.05
CA LEU A 300 19.32 3.78 -11.67
C LEU A 300 18.53 5.07 -11.44
N TYR A 301 17.38 4.93 -10.81
CA TYR A 301 16.65 6.06 -10.25
C TYR A 301 16.46 5.81 -8.77
N GLU A 302 16.56 6.87 -7.97
CA GLU A 302 15.86 6.84 -6.70
C GLU A 302 14.39 6.75 -7.07
N PRO A 303 13.66 5.69 -6.67
CA PRO A 303 12.21 5.70 -6.81
C PRO A 303 11.77 6.97 -6.11
N GLU A 304 11.27 7.93 -6.90
CA GLU A 304 10.79 9.20 -6.39
C GLU A 304 9.70 8.87 -5.37
N GLU A 305 10.05 8.84 -4.09
CA GLU A 305 9.18 9.45 -3.10
C GLU A 305 9.12 10.90 -3.57
N GLU A 306 8.09 11.31 -4.32
CA GLU A 306 7.96 12.64 -4.94
C GLU A 306 8.47 13.73 -3.98
N TYR A 307 9.73 14.13 -4.19
CA TYR A 307 10.42 15.13 -3.40
C TYR A 307 10.12 16.49 -4.02
N GLU A 308 8.89 16.97 -3.82
CA GLU A 308 8.60 18.42 -3.82
C GLU A 308 8.64 18.97 -2.39
#